data_AF-A0A2E9NAG3-F1
#
_entry.id   AF-A0A2E9NAG3-F1
#
_cell.length_a   1.000
_cell.length_b   1.000
_cell.length_c   1.000
_cell.angle_alpha   90.00
_cell.angle_beta   90.00
_cell.angle_gamma   90.00
#
_symmetry.space_group_name_H-M   'P 1'
#
loop_
_entity.id
_entity.type
_entity.pdbx_description
1 polymer ?
#
loop_
_entity_poly.entity_id
_entity_poly.type
_entity_poly.pdbx_seq_one_letter_code
_entity_poly.pdbx_strand_id
1 'polypeptide(L)'
;MIAARAAGVIVLLEGAGIGALAVWEIVAVITGDTAALDSAIALIVLTLAGAAIVAVFGVATWRGLSWGRSGAIVAQLLILAVALGAATGQYAHPVTGVAIAIPAVIALVLLVIAVRGAAPPARED
;
A
#
# COMPACT_ATOMS: atom_id res chain seq x y z
N MET A 1 -8.88 2.97 18.77
CA MET A 1 -9.84 3.09 17.63
C MET A 1 -9.47 4.18 16.63
N ILE A 2 -9.13 5.40 17.06
CA ILE A 2 -8.80 6.52 16.15
C ILE A 2 -7.61 6.19 15.22
N ALA A 3 -6.51 5.68 15.78
CA ALA A 3 -5.32 5.30 15.01
C ALA A 3 -5.62 4.24 13.92
N ALA A 4 -6.48 3.25 14.22
CA ALA A 4 -6.88 2.24 13.25
C ALA A 4 -7.69 2.82 12.09
N ARG A 5 -8.62 3.75 12.38
CA ARG A 5 -9.38 4.44 11.33
C ARG A 5 -8.47 5.31 10.47
N ALA A 6 -7.59 6.10 11.10
CA ALA A 6 -6.63 6.93 10.37
C ALA A 6 -5.72 6.08 9.46
N ALA A 7 -5.15 4.99 9.99
CA ALA A 7 -4.38 4.04 9.19
C ALA A 7 -5.21 3.46 8.03
N GLY A 8 -6.46 3.07 8.29
CA GLY A 8 -7.37 2.56 7.26
C GLY A 8 -7.59 3.54 6.10
N VAL A 9 -7.69 4.84 6.35
CA VAL A 9 -7.78 5.86 5.28
C VAL A 9 -6.52 5.90 4.46
N ILE A 10 -5.36 5.94 5.11
CA ILE A 10 -4.08 6.04 4.40
C ILE A 10 -3.90 4.82 3.49
N VAL A 11 -4.17 3.62 4.00
CA VAL A 11 -4.12 2.37 3.22
C VAL A 11 -5.11 2.39 2.05
N LEU A 12 -6.32 2.97 2.24
CA LEU A 12 -7.27 3.15 1.14
C LEU A 12 -6.75 4.12 0.07
N LEU A 13 -6.10 5.22 0.49
CA LEU A 13 -5.49 6.18 -0.42
C LEU A 13 -4.31 5.56 -1.18
N GLU A 14 -3.52 4.70 -0.54
CA GLU A 14 -2.47 3.92 -1.22
C GLU A 14 -3.07 2.97 -2.25
N GLY A 15 -4.14 2.23 -1.89
CA GLY A 15 -4.88 1.38 -2.83
C GLY A 15 -5.44 2.18 -4.03
N ALA A 16 -5.95 3.38 -3.79
CA ALA A 16 -6.38 4.30 -4.84
C ALA A 16 -5.21 4.80 -5.70
N GLY A 17 -4.03 5.05 -5.11
CA GLY A 17 -2.81 5.39 -5.83
C GLY A 17 -2.36 4.27 -6.77
N ILE A 18 -2.38 3.01 -6.31
CA ILE A 18 -2.09 1.83 -7.15
C ILE A 18 -3.17 1.71 -8.25
N GLY A 19 -4.44 1.98 -7.94
CA GLY A 19 -5.51 2.02 -8.93
C GLY A 19 -5.28 3.10 -10.01
N ALA A 20 -4.80 4.28 -9.63
CA ALA A 20 -4.43 5.33 -10.58
C ALA A 20 -3.26 4.92 -11.48
N LEU A 21 -2.28 4.16 -10.96
CA LEU A 21 -1.23 3.55 -11.78
C LEU A 21 -1.81 2.55 -12.78
N ALA A 22 -2.75 1.70 -12.39
CA ALA A 22 -3.41 0.79 -13.34
C ALA A 22 -4.16 1.55 -14.46
N VAL A 23 -4.83 2.65 -14.13
CA VAL A 23 -5.47 3.52 -15.13
C VAL A 23 -4.42 4.11 -16.08
N TRP A 24 -3.28 4.55 -15.55
CA TRP A 24 -2.16 5.01 -16.37
C TRP A 24 -1.68 3.91 -17.32
N GLU A 25 -1.43 2.70 -16.82
CA GLU A 25 -0.97 1.56 -17.63
C GLU A 25 -1.95 1.25 -18.77
N ILE A 26 -3.26 1.29 -18.50
CA ILE A 26 -4.31 1.09 -19.52
C ILE A 26 -4.25 2.19 -20.59
N VAL A 27 -4.08 3.46 -20.20
CA VAL A 27 -3.94 4.58 -21.14
C VAL A 27 -2.68 4.42 -22.00
N ALA A 28 -1.56 3.99 -21.41
CA ALA A 28 -0.32 3.73 -22.13
C ALA A 28 -0.49 2.63 -23.20
N VAL A 29 -1.23 1.55 -22.88
CA VAL A 29 -1.56 0.50 -23.85
C VAL A 29 -2.44 1.04 -24.99
N ILE A 30 -3.49 1.79 -24.67
CA ILE A 30 -4.43 2.32 -25.68
C ILE A 30 -3.76 3.33 -26.62
N THR A 31 -2.80 4.11 -26.11
CA THR A 31 -2.07 5.13 -26.90
C THR A 31 -0.89 4.56 -27.69
N GLY A 32 -0.60 3.26 -27.55
CA GLY A 32 0.50 2.59 -28.26
C GLY A 32 1.88 2.80 -27.62
N ASP A 33 1.94 3.34 -26.40
CA ASP A 33 3.17 3.57 -25.64
C ASP A 33 3.58 2.34 -24.83
N THR A 34 3.62 1.17 -25.48
CA THR A 34 4.01 -0.10 -24.84
C THR A 34 4.83 -0.96 -25.79
N ALA A 35 6.01 -1.39 -25.33
CA ALA A 35 6.95 -2.17 -26.12
C ALA A 35 6.51 -3.63 -26.34
N ALA A 36 5.78 -4.21 -25.38
CA ALA A 36 5.30 -5.59 -25.42
C ALA A 36 3.91 -5.71 -24.78
N LEU A 37 2.91 -6.06 -25.58
CA LEU A 37 1.51 -6.12 -25.14
C LEU A 37 1.29 -7.18 -24.05
N ASP A 38 1.91 -8.35 -24.20
CA ASP A 38 1.75 -9.47 -23.26
C ASP A 38 2.22 -9.08 -21.85
N SER A 39 3.39 -8.45 -21.75
CA SER A 39 3.92 -7.96 -20.48
C SER A 39 3.09 -6.82 -19.91
N ALA A 40 2.57 -5.93 -20.75
CA ALA A 40 1.72 -4.82 -20.31
C ALA A 40 0.41 -5.32 -19.70
N ILE A 41 -0.26 -6.29 -20.34
CA ILE A 41 -1.49 -6.91 -19.80
C ILE A 41 -1.20 -7.60 -18.46
N ALA A 42 -0.09 -8.34 -18.36
CA ALA A 42 0.30 -8.99 -17.11
C ALA A 42 0.50 -7.97 -15.97
N LEU A 43 1.17 -6.85 -16.25
CA LEU A 43 1.35 -5.76 -15.29
C LEU A 43 0.01 -5.15 -14.87
N ILE A 44 -0.86 -4.80 -15.81
CA ILE A 44 -2.19 -4.24 -15.51
C ILE A 44 -2.98 -5.14 -14.58
N VAL A 45 -3.04 -6.45 -14.87
CA VAL A 45 -3.76 -7.42 -14.03
C VAL A 45 -3.15 -7.49 -12.63
N LEU A 46 -1.82 -7.53 -12.52
CA LEU A 46 -1.12 -7.56 -11.24
C LEU A 46 -1.35 -6.26 -10.44
N THR A 47 -1.29 -5.10 -11.09
CA THR A 47 -1.51 -3.78 -10.49
C THR A 47 -2.96 -3.64 -9.99
N LEU A 48 -3.95 -4.07 -10.78
CA LEU A 48 -5.36 -4.10 -10.36
C LEU A 48 -5.59 -5.03 -9.17
N ALA A 49 -4.98 -6.23 -9.19
CA ALA A 49 -5.06 -7.15 -8.06
C ALA A 49 -4.43 -6.54 -6.80
N GLY A 50 -3.26 -5.92 -6.92
CA GLY A 50 -2.59 -5.20 -5.84
C GLY A 50 -3.47 -4.09 -5.26
N ALA A 51 -4.04 -3.24 -6.12
CA ALA A 51 -4.96 -2.17 -5.70
C ALA A 51 -6.16 -2.71 -4.93
N ALA A 52 -6.80 -3.78 -5.44
CA ALA A 52 -7.96 -4.40 -4.79
C ALA A 52 -7.60 -4.99 -3.42
N ILE A 53 -6.47 -5.72 -3.32
CA ILE A 53 -6.00 -6.32 -2.07
C ILE A 53 -5.70 -5.23 -1.01
N VAL A 54 -4.97 -4.18 -1.40
CA VAL A 54 -4.64 -3.06 -0.49
C VAL A 54 -5.91 -2.34 -0.05
N ALA A 55 -6.86 -2.09 -0.97
CA ALA A 55 -8.14 -1.49 -0.62
C ALA A 55 -8.94 -2.36 0.38
N VAL A 56 -8.97 -3.68 0.19
CA VAL A 56 -9.60 -4.61 1.14
C VAL A 56 -8.97 -4.52 2.53
N PHE A 57 -7.64 -4.48 2.62
CA PHE A 57 -6.96 -4.28 3.91
C PHE A 57 -7.27 -2.91 4.53
N GLY A 58 -7.37 -1.86 3.72
CA GLY A 58 -7.79 -0.53 4.17
C GLY A 58 -9.21 -0.53 4.75
N VAL A 59 -10.18 -1.10 4.04
CA VAL A 59 -11.57 -1.25 4.52
C VAL A 59 -11.63 -2.10 5.80
N ALA A 60 -10.94 -3.23 5.83
CA ALA A 60 -10.92 -4.12 6.99
C ALA A 60 -10.31 -3.44 8.23
N THR A 61 -9.20 -2.70 8.04
CA THR A 61 -8.54 -1.92 9.09
C THR A 61 -9.45 -0.80 9.60
N TRP A 62 -10.11 -0.06 8.71
CA TRP A 62 -11.08 0.98 9.06
C TRP A 62 -12.27 0.41 9.88
N ARG A 63 -12.74 -0.79 9.51
CA ARG A 63 -13.78 -1.52 10.23
C ARG A 63 -13.32 -2.16 11.55
N GLY A 64 -12.03 -2.04 11.90
CA GLY A 64 -11.47 -2.56 13.15
C GLY A 64 -11.20 -4.06 13.17
N LEU A 65 -11.29 -4.74 12.01
CA LEU A 65 -11.05 -6.17 11.90
C LEU A 65 -9.57 -6.50 12.16
N SER A 66 -9.30 -7.53 12.96
CA SER A 66 -7.93 -7.90 13.35
C SER A 66 -7.06 -8.34 12.18
N TRP A 67 -7.63 -9.12 11.25
CA TRP A 67 -6.94 -9.59 10.04
C TRP A 67 -6.62 -8.45 9.06
N GLY A 68 -7.38 -7.35 9.10
CA GLY A 68 -7.09 -6.16 8.29
C GLY A 68 -5.76 -5.51 8.67
N ARG A 69 -5.44 -5.47 9.97
CA ARG A 69 -4.21 -4.84 10.47
C ARG A 69 -2.95 -5.60 10.07
N SER A 70 -2.97 -6.93 10.18
CA SER A 70 -1.81 -7.75 9.78
C SER A 70 -1.55 -7.66 8.28
N GLY A 71 -2.61 -7.74 7.46
CA GLY A 71 -2.51 -7.56 6.00
C GLY A 71 -2.00 -6.18 5.62
N ALA A 72 -2.52 -5.12 6.25
CA ALA A 72 -2.06 -3.75 6.02
C ALA A 72 -0.59 -3.56 6.40
N ILE A 73 -0.11 -4.13 7.52
CA ILE A 73 1.31 -4.07 7.91
C ILE A 73 2.19 -4.72 6.84
N VAL A 74 1.80 -5.88 6.33
CA VAL A 74 2.54 -6.54 5.24
C VAL A 74 2.55 -5.66 3.99
N ALA A 75 1.42 -5.07 3.62
CA ALA A 75 1.36 -4.14 2.48
C ALA A 75 2.32 -2.95 2.67
N GLN A 76 2.41 -2.38 3.88
CA GLN A 76 3.36 -1.29 4.15
C GLN A 76 4.81 -1.71 3.95
N LEU A 77 5.19 -2.90 4.41
CA LEU A 77 6.55 -3.41 4.22
C LEU A 77 6.87 -3.63 2.73
N LEU A 78 5.90 -4.10 1.94
CA LEU A 78 6.04 -4.25 0.51
C LEU A 78 6.16 -2.89 -0.20
N ILE A 79 5.34 -1.90 0.18
CA ILE A 79 5.43 -0.54 -0.37
C ILE A 79 6.77 0.11 -0.01
N LEU A 80 7.28 -0.10 1.20
CA LEU A 80 8.60 0.39 1.60
C LEU A 80 9.74 -0.30 0.84
N ALA A 81 9.61 -1.60 0.54
CA ALA A 81 10.55 -2.29 -0.33
C ALA A 81 10.54 -1.71 -1.76
N VAL A 82 9.36 -1.41 -2.30
CA VAL A 82 9.20 -0.72 -3.60
C VAL A 82 9.81 0.69 -3.54
N ALA A 83 9.56 1.44 -2.47
CA ALA A 83 10.12 2.79 -2.27
C ALA A 83 11.64 2.78 -2.24
N LEU A 84 12.24 1.80 -1.54
CA LEU A 84 13.68 1.60 -1.52
C LEU A 84 14.21 1.28 -2.92
N GLY A 85 13.58 0.35 -3.64
CA GLY A 85 13.94 0.02 -5.02
C GLY A 85 13.82 1.23 -5.97
N ALA A 86 12.78 2.05 -5.80
CA ALA A 86 12.62 3.29 -6.56
C ALA A 86 13.70 4.33 -6.22
N ALA A 87 14.23 4.34 -4.99
CA ALA A 87 15.27 5.28 -4.58
C ALA A 87 16.70 4.83 -4.94
N THR A 88 16.96 3.51 -5.05
CA THR A 88 18.33 2.97 -5.16
C THR A 88 18.56 2.06 -6.37
N GLY A 89 17.51 1.70 -7.12
CA GLY A 89 17.60 0.79 -8.25
C GLY A 89 18.29 1.35 -9.50
N GLN A 90 18.34 0.54 -10.56
CA GLN A 90 18.99 0.90 -11.85
C GLN A 90 18.42 2.18 -12.48
N TYR A 91 17.13 2.44 -12.29
CA TYR A 91 16.42 3.64 -12.77
C TYR A 91 15.98 4.51 -11.59
N ALA A 92 16.86 4.66 -10.60
CA ALA A 92 16.55 5.34 -9.35
C ALA A 92 16.00 6.76 -9.57
N HIS A 93 14.89 7.04 -8.90
CA HIS A 93 14.32 8.37 -8.76
C HIS A 93 14.08 8.65 -7.26
N PRO A 94 15.10 9.13 -6.52
CA PRO A 94 15.06 9.24 -5.07
C PRO A 94 13.86 10.02 -4.53
N VAL A 95 13.45 11.08 -5.23
CA VAL A 95 12.28 11.90 -4.85
C VAL A 95 11.00 11.06 -4.90
N THR A 96 10.84 10.21 -5.91
CA THR A 96 9.69 9.30 -6.02
C THR A 96 9.72 8.24 -4.93
N GLY A 97 10.89 7.66 -4.66
CA GLY A 97 11.05 6.72 -3.54
C GLY A 97 10.65 7.34 -2.20
N VAL A 98 11.10 8.57 -1.91
CA VAL A 98 10.70 9.30 -0.70
C VAL A 98 9.19 9.58 -0.68
N ALA A 99 8.60 10.00 -1.80
CA ALA A 99 7.16 10.26 -1.90
C ALA A 99 6.31 9.01 -1.65
N ILE A 100 6.77 7.83 -2.06
CA ILE A 100 6.13 6.53 -1.76
C ILE A 100 6.35 6.14 -0.29
N ALA A 101 7.55 6.34 0.24
CA ALA A 101 7.91 5.93 1.60
C ALA A 101 7.15 6.70 2.69
N ILE A 102 6.94 8.01 2.52
CA ILE A 102 6.30 8.87 3.53
C ILE A 102 4.91 8.34 3.97
N PRO A 103 3.92 8.16 3.07
CA PRO A 103 2.61 7.64 3.49
C PRO A 103 2.74 6.24 4.10
N ALA A 104 3.63 5.41 3.58
CA ALA A 104 3.79 4.04 4.04
C ALA A 104 4.35 3.95 5.47
N VAL A 105 5.34 4.77 5.80
CA VAL A 105 5.87 4.89 7.17
C VAL A 105 4.79 5.41 8.12
N ILE A 106 4.03 6.43 7.71
CA ILE A 106 2.96 7.00 8.53
C ILE A 106 1.88 5.93 8.81
N ALA A 107 1.41 5.22 7.79
CA ALA A 107 0.45 4.13 7.94
C ALA A 107 1.00 3.02 8.85
N LEU A 108 2.25 2.60 8.65
CA LEU A 108 2.89 1.56 9.47
C LEU A 108 2.95 1.95 10.94
N VAL A 109 3.37 3.18 11.27
CA VAL A 109 3.42 3.69 12.65
C VAL A 109 2.03 3.69 13.27
N LEU A 110 1.02 4.17 12.56
CA LEU A 110 -0.37 4.18 13.05
C LEU A 110 -0.93 2.77 13.27
N LEU A 111 -0.61 1.81 12.38
CA LEU A 111 -0.98 0.40 12.53
C LEU A 111 -0.34 -0.21 13.77
N VAL A 112 0.94 0.05 14.02
CA VAL A 112 1.65 -0.44 15.23
C VAL A 112 1.01 0.14 16.50
N ILE A 113 0.72 1.43 16.53
CA ILE A 113 0.01 2.06 17.66
C ILE A 113 -1.37 1.42 17.86
N ALA A 114 -2.11 1.18 16.78
CA ALA A 114 -3.42 0.54 16.84
C ALA A 114 -3.38 -0.90 17.37
N VAL A 115 -2.33 -1.66 17.02
CA VAL A 115 -2.11 -3.02 17.54
C VAL A 115 -1.77 -2.99 19.04
N ARG A 116 -0.86 -2.11 19.45
CA ARG A 116 -0.44 -2.00 20.87
C ARG A 116 -1.59 -1.59 21.79
N GLY A 117 -2.46 -0.68 21.35
CA GLY A 117 -3.64 -0.27 22.11
C GLY A 117 -4.73 -1.35 22.23
N ALA A 118 -4.60 -2.48 21.52
CA ALA A 118 -5.51 -3.62 21.61
C ALA A 118 -4.98 -4.77 22.50
N ALA A 119 -3.74 -4.66 23.02
CA ALA A 119 -3.18 -5.66 23.92
C ALA A 119 -3.83 -5.58 25.32
N PRO A 120 -4.13 -6.71 25.98
CA PRO A 120 -4.60 -6.69 27.36
C PRO A 120 -3.57 -6.02 28.28
N PRO A 121 -4.00 -5.26 29.32
CA PRO A 121 -3.05 -4.74 30.31
C PRO A 121 -2.28 -5.90 30.94
N ALA A 122 -0.97 -5.72 31.11
CA ALA A 122 -0.13 -6.71 31.79
C ALA A 122 -0.72 -6.95 33.18
N ARG A 123 -0.97 -8.21 33.53
CA ARG A 123 -1.37 -8.56 34.89
C ARG A 123 -0.18 -8.20 35.79
N GLU A 124 -0.36 -7.22 36.66
CA GLU A 124 0.51 -7.01 37.81
C GLU A 124 0.14 -8.10 38.82
N ASP A 125 1.05 -9.06 38.98
CA ASP A 125 0.98 -10.15 39.95
C ASP A 125 1.60 -9.71 41.30
#